data_AF-A0A973FMJ4-F1
#
_entry.id   AF-A0A973FMJ4-F1
#
_cell.length_a   1.000
_cell.length_b   1.000
_cell.length_c   1.000
_cell.angle_alpha   90.00
_cell.angle_beta   90.00
_cell.angle_gamma   90.00
#
_symmetry.space_group_name_H-M   'P 1'
#
loop_
_entity.id
_entity.type
_entity.pdbx_description
1 polymer ?
#
loop_
_entity_poly.entity_id
_entity_poly.type
_entity_poly.pdbx_seq_one_letter_code
_entity_poly.pdbx_strand_id
1 'polypeptide(L)' 'MARLNQIIAVEKGVKSRSFQELSEAHHVLQKPTLLAGIAHTYRPKDDEGEPLPPESTKVQVNAEEVIQQTG' A
#
# COMPACT_ATOMS: atom_id res chain seq x y z
N MET A 1 -33.75 -16.48 -26.93
CA MET A 1 -32.91 -16.99 -25.82
C MET A 1 -31.54 -16.32 -25.88
N ALA A 2 -31.32 -15.24 -25.13
CA ALA A 2 -30.06 -14.47 -25.16
C ALA A 2 -29.69 -13.80 -23.82
N ARG A 3 -30.37 -14.10 -22.72
CA ARG A 3 -30.12 -13.42 -21.42
C ARG A 3 -29.04 -14.11 -20.58
N LEU A 4 -28.88 -15.42 -20.69
CA LEU A 4 -27.91 -16.16 -19.87
C LEU A 4 -26.45 -15.81 -20.24
N ASN A 5 -26.12 -15.77 -21.52
CA ASN A 5 -24.78 -15.39 -21.98
C ASN A 5 -24.45 -13.93 -21.63
N GLN A 6 -25.44 -13.03 -21.63
CA GLN A 6 -25.28 -11.64 -21.19
C GLN A 6 -25.02 -11.56 -19.69
N ILE A 7 -25.78 -12.29 -18.87
CA ILE A 7 -25.56 -12.37 -17.42
C ILE A 7 -24.16 -12.89 -17.11
N ILE A 8 -23.72 -13.95 -17.79
CA ILE A 8 -22.38 -14.51 -17.62
C ILE A 8 -21.30 -13.49 -18.02
N ALA A 9 -21.51 -12.73 -19.10
CA ALA A 9 -20.55 -11.71 -19.52
C ALA A 9 -20.39 -10.60 -18.46
N VAL A 10 -21.51 -10.16 -17.86
CA VAL A 10 -21.49 -9.16 -16.78
C VAL A 10 -20.81 -9.73 -15.53
N GLU A 11 -21.17 -10.94 -15.09
CA GLU A 11 -20.57 -11.57 -13.91
C GLU A 11 -19.05 -11.71 -14.06
N LYS A 12 -18.57 -12.20 -15.20
CA LYS A 12 -17.14 -12.30 -15.49
C LYS A 12 -16.44 -10.95 -15.44
N GLY A 13 -17.06 -9.91 -16.01
CA GLY A 13 -16.51 -8.56 -16.02
C GLY A 13 -16.39 -7.98 -14.61
N VAL A 14 -17.43 -8.12 -13.79
CA VAL A 14 -17.43 -7.67 -12.39
C VAL A 14 -16.38 -8.44 -11.59
N LYS A 15 -16.38 -9.76 -11.68
CA LYS A 15 -15.42 -10.62 -10.97
C LYS A 15 -13.97 -10.29 -11.31
N SER A 16 -13.67 -10.10 -12.61
CA SER A 16 -12.32 -9.74 -13.05
C SER A 16 -11.89 -8.40 -12.47
N ARG A 17 -12.78 -7.41 -12.47
CA ARG A 17 -12.48 -6.07 -11.95
C ARG A 17 -12.25 -6.09 -10.44
N SER A 18 -13.14 -6.71 -9.67
CA SER A 18 -12.99 -6.79 -8.21
C SER A 18 -11.71 -7.51 -7.82
N PHE A 19 -11.32 -8.57 -8.55
CA PHE A 19 -10.07 -9.26 -8.28
C PHE A 19 -8.84 -8.42 -8.65
N GLN A 20 -8.92 -7.62 -9.71
CA GLN A 20 -7.87 -6.69 -10.09
C GLN A 20 -7.68 -5.61 -9.02
N GLU A 21 -8.75 -4.95 -8.58
CA GLU A 21 -8.72 -3.93 -7.53
C GLU A 21 -8.10 -4.49 -6.24
N LEU A 22 -8.53 -5.69 -5.82
CA LEU A 22 -7.95 -6.37 -4.66
C LEU A 22 -6.47 -6.70 -4.83
N SER A 23 -6.07 -7.15 -6.03
CA SER A 23 -4.68 -7.49 -6.33
C SER A 23 -3.78 -6.25 -6.33
N GLU A 24 -4.27 -5.13 -6.83
CA GLU A 24 -3.54 -3.85 -6.82
C GLU A 24 -3.34 -3.35 -5.38
N ALA A 25 -4.40 -3.36 -4.57
CA ALA A 25 -4.33 -3.02 -3.15
C ALA A 25 -3.33 -3.91 -2.40
N HIS A 26 -3.38 -5.23 -2.62
CA HIS A 26 -2.42 -6.16 -2.04
C HIS A 26 -0.98 -5.79 -2.42
N HIS A 27 -0.67 -5.54 -3.69
CA HIS A 27 0.71 -5.22 -4.11
C HIS A 27 1.24 -3.94 -3.47
N VAL A 28 0.37 -2.95 -3.25
CA VAL A 28 0.74 -1.71 -2.57
C VAL A 28 1.01 -1.96 -1.09
N LEU A 29 0.09 -2.65 -0.40
CA LEU A 29 0.18 -2.91 1.04
C LEU A 29 1.29 -3.91 1.40
N GLN A 30 1.76 -4.72 0.45
CA GLN A 30 2.90 -5.62 0.65
C GLN A 30 4.25 -4.88 0.75
N LYS A 31 4.31 -3.56 0.54
CA LYS A 31 5.54 -2.76 0.60
C LYS A 31 5.62 -2.02 1.94
N PRO A 32 6.25 -2.57 2.99
CA PRO A 32 6.14 -2.03 4.35
C PRO A 32 6.79 -0.65 4.48
N THR A 33 7.80 -0.36 3.65
CA THR A 33 8.49 0.94 3.62
C THR A 33 7.61 2.09 3.15
N LEU A 34 6.52 1.81 2.42
CA LEU A 34 5.54 2.85 2.04
C LEU A 34 4.59 3.18 3.20
N LEU A 35 4.39 2.23 4.10
CA LEU A 35 3.48 2.33 5.24
C LEU A 35 4.17 2.86 6.50
N ALA A 36 5.49 2.68 6.59
CA ALA A 36 6.29 3.11 7.73
C ALA A 36 6.89 4.51 7.51
N GLY A 37 6.64 5.40 8.47
CA GLY A 37 7.42 6.61 8.64
C GLY A 37 8.54 6.38 9.65
N ILE A 38 9.73 6.93 9.40
CA ILE A 38 10.87 6.86 10.32
C ILE A 38 11.37 8.27 10.55
N ALA A 39 11.67 8.62 11.80
CA ALA A 39 12.36 9.84 12.18
C ALA A 39 13.36 9.49 13.29
N HIS A 40 14.65 9.47 12.95
CA HIS A 40 15.72 9.17 13.88
C HIS A 40 16.70 10.32 13.96
N THR A 41 16.99 10.74 15.19
CA THR A 41 18.06 11.67 15.51
C THR A 41 19.03 10.93 16.41
N TYR A 42 20.25 10.73 15.92
CA TYR A 42 21.28 10.02 16.66
C TYR A 42 21.96 10.96 17.67
N ARG A 43 22.32 10.40 18.82
CA ARG A 43 23.21 11.07 19.78
C ARG A 43 24.61 10.47 19.66
N PRO A 44 25.67 11.27 19.68
CA PRO A 44 27.04 10.78 19.79
C PRO A 44 27.16 9.83 21.00
N LYS A 45 27.97 8.78 20.86
CA LYS A 45 28.19 7.79 21.94
C LYS A 45 29.12 8.33 23.03
N ASP A 46 29.97 9.27 22.67
CA ASP A 46 31.00 9.92 23.47
C ASP A 46 31.17 11.38 23.01
N ASP A 47 31.81 12.20 23.84
CA ASP A 47 31.99 13.64 23.59
C ASP A 47 32.89 13.95 22.38
N GLU A 48 33.66 12.97 21.90
CA GLU A 48 34.53 13.05 20.71
C GLU A 48 33.92 12.36 19.47
N GLY A 49 32.73 11.77 19.59
CA GLY A 49 32.10 11.01 18.51
C GLY A 49 31.49 11.89 17.43
N GLU A 50 31.70 11.52 16.16
CA GLU A 50 31.04 12.21 15.05
C GLU A 50 29.52 11.96 15.07
N PRO A 51 28.70 13.02 14.94
CA PRO A 51 27.26 12.88 14.87
C PRO A 51 26.87 12.21 13.54
N LEU A 52 26.04 11.16 13.62
CA LEU A 52 25.44 10.57 12.43
C LEU A 52 24.35 11.49 11.86
N PRO A 53 24.18 11.54 10.53
CA PRO A 53 23.12 12.32 9.92
C PRO A 53 21.74 11.81 10.38
N PRO A 54 20.75 12.71 10.57
CA PRO A 54 19.40 12.29 10.89
C PRO A 54 18.76 11.55 9.71
N GLU A 55 17.99 10.51 10.02
CA GLU A 55 17.20 9.76 9.03
C GLU A 55 15.73 10.17 9.13
N SER A 56 15.11 10.48 7.98
CA SER A 56 13.71 10.84 7.92
C SER A 56 13.04 10.31 6.66
N THR A 57 12.06 9.43 6.84
CA THR A 57 11.19 8.90 5.78
C THR A 57 9.74 9.17 6.17
N LYS A 58 8.98 9.80 5.28
CA LYS A 58 7.54 10.02 5.49
C LYS A 58 6.75 8.79 5.05
N VAL A 59 5.61 8.55 5.70
CA VAL A 59 4.59 7.61 5.22
C VAL A 59 4.16 8.06 3.83
N GLN A 60 4.12 7.13 2.88
CA GLN A 60 3.76 7.39 1.49
C GLN A 60 2.37 6.84 1.15
N VAL A 61 1.93 5.79 1.85
CA VAL A 61 0.64 5.15 1.65
C VAL A 61 -0.07 5.00 2.99
N ASN A 62 -1.32 5.43 3.04
CA ASN A 62 -2.22 5.17 4.16
C ASN A 62 -2.98 3.86 3.91
N ALA A 63 -2.79 2.86 4.78
CA ALA A 63 -3.43 1.56 4.62
C ALA A 63 -4.96 1.64 4.72
N GLU A 64 -5.50 2.51 5.58
CA GLU A 64 -6.94 2.66 5.77
C GLU A 64 -7.60 3.22 4.50
N GLU A 65 -7.00 4.21 3.87
CA GLU A 65 -7.50 4.78 2.61
C GLU A 65 -7.48 3.75 1.49
N VAL A 66 -6.42 2.94 1.38
CA VAL A 66 -6.34 1.88 0.36
C VAL A 66 -7.43 0.82 0.60
N ILE A 67 -7.67 0.42 1.84
CA ILE A 67 -8.72 -0.55 2.17
C ILE A 67 -10.10 0.04 1.86
N GLN A 68 -10.38 1.29 2.22
CA GLN A 68 -11.66 1.96 1.93
C GLN A 68 -11.93 2.12 0.42
N GLN A 69 -10.88 2.28 -0.39
CA GLN A 69 -10.98 2.38 -1.85
C GLN A 69 -11.13 1.01 -2.53
N THR A 70 -10.86 -0.08 -1.82
CA THR A 70 -10.93 -1.44 -2.36
C THR A 70 -12.29 -2.06 -2.03
N GLY A 71 -13.22 -2.00 -3.00
CA GLY A 71 -14.44 -2.83 -3.07
C GLY A 71 -15.40 -2.76 -1.88
#